data_AF-A0A7C1NRQ7-F1
#
_entry.id   AF-A0A7C1NRQ7-F1
#
_cell.length_a   1.000
_cell.length_b   1.000
_cell.length_c   1.000
_cell.angle_alpha   90.00
_cell.angle_beta   90.00
_cell.angle_gamma   90.00
#
_symmetry.space_group_name_H-M   'P 1'
#
loop_
_entity.id
_entity.type
_entity.pdbx_description
1 polymer ?
#
loop_
_entity_poly.entity_id
_entity_poly.type
_entity_poly.pdbx_seq_one_letter_code
_entity_poly.pdbx_strand_id
1 'polypeptide(L)'
;MKLTRRKIRWLIKRKKEGMSSRKIAKALKISKRRVNQVWRMYMQDGEIPIIGENIGRPKREITEEERRIILEAKKKYKLGARRLEPIMNL
;
A
#
# COMPACT_ATOMS: atom_id res chain seq x y z
N MET A 1 -1.84 13.06 3.20
CA MET A 1 -0.62 13.55 2.52
C MET A 1 0.30 12.37 2.17
N LYS A 2 0.67 12.17 0.89
CA LYS A 2 1.51 11.04 0.44
C LYS A 2 3.00 11.34 0.64
N LEU A 3 3.78 10.35 1.08
CA LEU A 3 5.24 10.44 1.18
C LEU A 3 5.86 10.06 -0.18
N THR A 4 6.21 11.06 -0.99
CA THR A 4 6.76 10.85 -2.33
C THR A 4 8.25 10.51 -2.29
N ARG A 5 8.79 9.89 -3.36
CA ARG A 5 10.23 9.62 -3.50
C ARG A 5 11.12 10.85 -3.23
N ARG A 6 10.70 12.04 -3.68
CA ARG A 6 11.40 13.30 -3.40
C ARG A 6 11.48 13.60 -1.90
N LYS A 7 10.38 13.42 -1.16
CA LYS A 7 10.33 13.64 0.30
C LYS A 7 11.17 12.61 1.05
N ILE A 8 11.18 11.35 0.60
CA ILE A 8 11.99 10.27 1.20
C ILE A 8 13.48 10.56 1.03
N ARG A 9 13.92 10.93 -0.19
CA ARG A 9 15.32 11.34 -0.44
C ARG A 9 15.74 12.52 0.43
N TRP A 10 14.89 13.55 0.52
CA TRP A 10 15.15 14.70 1.37
C TRP A 10 15.26 14.32 2.85
N LEU A 11 14.34 13.47 3.35
CA LEU A 11 14.36 12.96 4.72
C LEU A 11 15.67 12.24 5.04
N ILE A 12 16.11 11.32 4.17
CA ILE A 12 17.35 10.56 4.36
C ILE A 12 18.55 11.51 4.36
N LYS A 13 18.61 12.45 3.41
CA LYS A 13 19.67 13.46 3.37
C LYS A 13 19.76 14.24 4.68
N ARG A 14 18.64 14.76 5.19
CA ARG A 14 18.61 15.52 6.45
C ARG A 14 18.96 14.66 7.66
N LYS A 15 18.61 13.38 7.63
CA LYS A 15 19.01 12.42 8.67
C LYS A 15 20.52 12.20 8.70
N LYS A 16 21.15 12.03 7.53
CA LYS A 16 22.61 11.94 7.41
C LYS A 16 23.33 13.19 7.93
N GLU A 17 22.74 14.36 7.73
CA GLU A 17 23.22 15.64 8.26
C GLU A 17 22.93 15.84 9.77
N GLY A 18 22.40 14.82 10.48
CA GLY A 18 22.14 14.88 11.92
C GLY A 18 20.84 15.56 12.33
N MET A 19 19.95 15.93 11.40
CA MET A 19 18.68 16.58 11.76
C MET A 19 17.75 15.63 12.55
N SER A 20 17.20 16.13 13.66
CA SER A 20 16.31 15.33 14.50
C SER A 20 15.02 14.91 13.77
N SER A 21 14.49 13.73 14.12
CA SER A 21 13.23 13.23 13.53
C SER A 21 12.05 14.17 13.77
N ARG A 22 12.07 14.95 14.87
CA ARG A 22 11.02 15.92 15.20
C ARG A 22 11.02 17.10 14.22
N LYS A 23 12.19 17.66 13.89
CA LYS A 23 12.32 18.75 12.91
C LYS A 23 11.88 18.28 11.52
N ILE A 24 12.32 17.09 11.10
CA ILE A 24 11.92 16.48 9.83
C ILE A 24 10.41 16.23 9.77
N ALA A 25 9.83 15.67 10.83
CA ALA A 25 8.39 15.42 10.94
C ALA A 25 7.57 16.71 10.76
N LYS A 26 7.99 17.80 11.42
CA LYS A 26 7.38 19.12 11.27
C LYS A 26 7.50 19.65 9.85
N ALA A 27 8.70 19.60 9.26
CA ALA A 27 8.95 20.09 7.89
C ALA A 27 8.14 19.33 6.82
N LEU A 28 8.02 18.01 6.98
CA LEU A 28 7.29 17.17 6.03
C LEU A 28 5.80 17.01 6.39
N LYS A 29 5.31 17.53 7.52
CA LYS A 29 3.94 17.34 8.03
C LYS A 29 3.55 15.86 8.16
N ILE A 30 4.45 15.03 8.70
CA ILE A 30 4.21 13.60 9.00
C ILE A 30 4.50 13.30 10.47
N SER A 31 4.10 12.11 10.95
CA SER A 31 4.42 11.69 12.30
C SER A 31 5.92 11.39 12.49
N LYS A 32 6.45 11.63 13.69
CA LYS A 32 7.82 11.24 14.09
C LYS A 32 8.06 9.74 13.87
N ARG A 33 7.05 8.90 14.15
CA ARG A 33 7.10 7.45 13.91
C ARG A 33 7.39 7.15 12.45
N ARG A 34 6.73 7.83 11.51
CA ARG A 34 6.94 7.62 10.08
C ARG A 34 8.35 7.99 9.65
N VAL A 35 8.90 9.07 10.20
CA VAL A 35 10.32 9.43 9.96
C VAL A 35 11.27 8.33 10.42
N ASN A 36 11.08 7.83 11.64
CA ASN A 36 11.93 6.78 12.20
C ASN A 36 11.84 5.47 11.42
N GLN A 37 10.65 5.13 10.92
CA GLN A 37 10.47 3.94 10.08
C GLN A 37 11.24 4.05 8.77
N VAL A 38 11.12 5.19 8.06
CA VAL A 38 11.87 5.43 6.81
C VAL A 38 13.37 5.35 7.06
N TRP A 39 13.84 5.98 8.15
CA TRP A 39 15.25 5.96 8.51
C TRP A 39 15.74 4.54 8.83
N ARG A 40 14.95 3.74 9.56
CA ARG A 40 15.30 2.35 9.88
C ARG A 40 15.43 1.50 8.62
N MET A 41 14.46 1.59 7.70
CA MET A 41 14.52 0.85 6.43
C MET A 41 15.78 1.23 5.63
N TYR A 42 16.09 2.53 5.55
CA TYR A 42 17.31 2.99 4.89
C TYR A 42 18.59 2.44 5.56
N MET A 43 18.64 2.41 6.89
CA MET A 43 19.80 1.90 7.63
C MET A 43 19.98 0.39 7.51
N GLN A 44 18.89 -0.36 7.29
CA GLN A 44 18.92 -1.81 7.17
C GLN A 44 19.40 -2.25 5.78
N ASP A 45 18.86 -1.62 4.73
CA ASP A 45 19.06 -2.08 3.36
C ASP A 45 20.08 -1.22 2.58
N GLY A 46 20.44 -0.04 3.09
CA GLY A 46 21.31 0.94 2.42
C GLY A 46 20.65 1.68 1.25
N GLU A 47 19.48 1.21 0.80
CA GLU A 47 18.72 1.73 -0.33
C GLU A 47 17.61 2.70 0.07
N ILE A 48 17.20 3.57 -0.87
CA ILE A 48 16.10 4.50 -0.66
C ILE A 48 14.78 3.71 -0.55
N PRO A 49 14.08 3.74 0.59
CA PRO A 49 12.88 2.93 0.78
C PRO A 49 11.78 3.32 -0.21
N ILE A 50 11.19 2.29 -0.81
CA ILE A 50 9.98 2.42 -1.59
C ILE A 50 8.80 2.30 -0.63
N ILE A 51 8.00 3.36 -0.57
CA ILE A 51 6.89 3.47 0.36
C ILE A 51 5.59 3.68 -0.39
N GLY A 52 4.65 2.79 -0.11
CA GLY A 52 3.29 2.91 -0.63
C GLY A 52 3.12 2.43 -2.07
N GLU A 53 4.05 1.61 -2.55
CA GLU A 53 3.79 0.69 -3.65
C GLU A 53 3.03 -0.53 -3.11
N ASN A 54 2.16 -1.11 -3.95
CA ASN A 54 1.37 -2.31 -3.64
C ASN A 54 0.57 -2.24 -2.32
N ILE A 55 0.06 -1.05 -1.94
CA ILE A 55 -0.82 -0.90 -0.79
C ILE A 55 -2.18 -1.55 -1.09
N GLY A 56 -2.65 -2.41 -0.19
CA GLY A 56 -4.00 -2.98 -0.23
C GLY A 56 -3.98 -4.50 -0.26
N ARG A 57 -5.15 -5.11 -0.53
CA ARG A 57 -5.25 -6.55 -0.74
C ARG A 57 -4.42 -6.93 -1.98
N PRO A 58 -3.59 -7.98 -1.93
CA PRO A 58 -2.96 -8.51 -3.12
C PRO A 58 -3.98 -8.71 -4.23
N LYS A 59 -3.66 -8.27 -5.44
CA LYS A 59 -4.53 -8.52 -6.60
C LYS A 59 -4.47 -10.01 -6.89
N ARG A 60 -5.61 -10.69 -6.73
CA ARG A 60 -5.81 -12.03 -7.29
C ARG A 60 -6.36 -11.83 -8.70
N GLU A 61 -5.62 -12.31 -9.70
CA GLU A 61 -6.15 -12.39 -11.05
C GLU A 61 -7.28 -13.41 -11.05
N ILE A 62 -8.41 -13.03 -11.65
CA ILE A 62 -9.58 -13.88 -11.80
C ILE A 62 -9.43 -14.53 -13.17
N THR A 63 -9.54 -15.84 -13.25
CA THR A 63 -9.46 -16.54 -14.55
C THR A 63 -10.67 -16.17 -15.42
N GLU A 64 -10.55 -16.33 -16.73
CA GLU A 64 -11.68 -16.06 -17.64
C GLU A 64 -12.86 -17.01 -17.37
N GLU A 65 -12.57 -18.23 -16.92
CA GLU A 65 -13.58 -19.20 -16.50
C GLU A 65 -14.31 -18.77 -15.22
N GLU A 66 -13.57 -18.37 -14.18
CA GLU A 66 -14.16 -17.82 -12.94
C GLU A 66 -15.05 -16.60 -13.27
N ARG A 67 -14.58 -15.72 -14.17
CA ARG A 67 -15.35 -14.57 -14.65
C ARG A 67 -16.64 -15.00 -15.34
N ARG A 68 -16.58 -15.97 -16.26
CA ARG A 68 -17.75 -16.47 -17.00
C ARG A 68 -18.80 -17.04 -16.03
N ILE A 69 -18.38 -17.89 -15.10
CA ILE A 69 -19.27 -18.52 -14.10
C ILE A 69 -20.02 -17.45 -13.29
N ILE A 70 -19.30 -16.43 -12.80
CA ILE A 70 -19.89 -15.34 -12.01
C ILE A 70 -20.90 -14.55 -12.85
N LEU A 71 -20.57 -14.24 -14.10
CA LEU A 71 -21.45 -13.49 -15.00
C LEU A 71 -22.73 -14.27 -15.33
N GLU A 72 -22.62 -15.57 -15.62
CA GLU A 72 -23.76 -16.46 -15.87
C GLU A 72 -24.67 -16.59 -14.64
N ALA A 73 -24.09 -16.83 -13.46
CA ALA A 73 -24.83 -16.91 -12.22
C ALA A 73 -25.53 -15.59 -11.88
N LYS A 74 -24.86 -14.45 -12.12
CA LYS A 74 -25.47 -13.12 -11.96
C LYS A 74 -26.63 -12.91 -12.93
N LYS A 75 -26.50 -13.33 -14.20
CA LYS A 75 -27.58 -13.22 -15.19
C LYS A 75 -28.78 -14.10 -14.84
N LYS A 76 -28.52 -15.33 -14.37
CA LYS A 76 -29.54 -16.33 -14.02
C LYS A 76 -30.31 -15.96 -12.75
N TYR A 77 -29.61 -15.70 -11.65
CA TYR A 77 -30.24 -15.50 -10.35
C TYR A 77 -30.50 -14.03 -10.01
N LYS A 78 -29.82 -13.10 -10.68
CA LYS A 78 -29.89 -11.64 -10.44
C LYS A 78 -29.54 -11.20 -9.01
N LEU A 79 -28.98 -12.08 -8.19
CA LEU A 79 -28.63 -11.82 -6.78
C LEU A 79 -27.33 -11.01 -6.63
N GLY A 80 -27.12 -10.45 -5.43
CA GLY A 80 -25.84 -9.82 -5.06
C GLY A 80 -24.79 -10.86 -4.65
N ALA A 81 -23.51 -10.48 -4.65
CA ALA A 81 -22.37 -11.39 -4.44
C ALA A 81 -22.53 -12.32 -3.22
N ARG A 82 -22.86 -11.75 -2.05
CA ARG A 82 -23.07 -12.51 -0.80
C ARG A 82 -24.12 -13.64 -0.91
N ARG A 83 -25.13 -13.48 -1.77
CA ARG A 83 -26.17 -14.51 -1.99
C ARG A 83 -25.81 -15.47 -3.12
N LEU A 84 -24.94 -15.07 -4.04
CA LEU A 84 -24.46 -15.93 -5.12
C LEU A 84 -23.38 -16.91 -4.63
N GLU A 85 -22.51 -16.48 -3.72
CA GLU A 85 -21.43 -17.28 -3.12
C GLU A 85 -21.90 -18.69 -2.65
N PRO A 86 -22.92 -18.82 -1.78
CA PRO A 86 -23.41 -20.15 -1.35
C PRO A 86 -24.14 -20.95 -2.44
N ILE A 87 -24.60 -20.30 -3.52
CA ILE A 87 -25.26 -20.98 -4.65
C ILE A 87 -24.23 -21.55 -5.62
N MET A 88 -23.09 -20.87 -5.75
CA MET A 88 -21.99 -21.26 -6.63
C MET A 88 -20.97 -22.19 -5.94
N ASN A 89 -21.15 -22.49 -4.64
CA ASN A 89 -20.18 -23.19 -3.80
C ASN A 89 -18.77 -22.55 -3.89
N LEU A 90 -18.72 -21.21 -3.94
CA LEU A 90 -17.48 -20.41 -3.97
C LEU A 90 -17.05 -19.96 -2.57
#